data_AF-A0A3B8QCM0-F1
#
_entry.id   AF-A0A3B8QCM0-F1
#
_cell.length_a   1.000
_cell.length_b   1.000
_cell.length_c   1.000
_cell.angle_alpha   90.00
_cell.angle_beta   90.00
_cell.angle_gamma   90.00
#
_symmetry.space_group_name_H-M   'P 1'
#
loop_
_entity.id
_entity.type
_entity.pdbx_description
1 polymer ?
#
loop_
_entity_poly.entity_id
_entity_poly.type
_entity_poly.pdbx_seq_one_letter_code
_entity_poly.pdbx_strand_id
1 'polypeptide(L)'
;MPDFIEELGLEPGSIAIVGPDSRLTWAAVDLVLNRCANALLQADLGASRRVAVFAENSCETAMAHLAGLFGGASTVPVNFHLTSSEVAYILRDSRTEVVFAGPETVERAVEAAGLAEVSTVVAWGDCETSGALSWDEWLESGSDSPPPDDVRPLPNMLYTSGTTGVPKGTELPPTMFAGGSTIREHLENVRENRFAKLGTHLVLGPMYHTGPLSGMRSLLAGVPSIVTGRFDAEETLRVISDNQVESTLMVPTHFVRLIDLSSKIREQYDVSSIRLVVHTGSKCPIEVKRAM
;
A
#
# COMPACT_ATOMS: atom_id res chain seq x y z
N MET A 1 13.20 6.59 -13.68
CA MET A 1 11.79 6.65 -14.08
C MET A 1 11.64 7.90 -14.92
N PRO A 2 11.64 7.83 -16.26
CA PRO A 2 11.17 8.99 -17.03
C PRO A 2 9.85 9.45 -16.41
N ASP A 3 9.62 10.76 -16.36
CA ASP A 3 8.45 11.38 -15.75
C ASP A 3 7.19 10.56 -16.07
N PHE A 4 6.74 9.76 -15.09
CA PHE A 4 5.71 8.74 -15.38
C PHE A 4 4.36 9.39 -15.61
N ILE A 5 4.18 10.64 -15.14
CA ILE A 5 3.03 11.46 -15.42
C ILE A 5 3.01 11.81 -16.91
N GLU A 6 4.14 12.30 -17.43
CA GLU A 6 4.28 12.62 -18.86
C GLU A 6 4.11 11.36 -19.72
N GLU A 7 4.74 10.24 -19.35
CA GLU A 7 4.67 8.99 -20.10
C GLU A 7 3.23 8.44 -20.19
N LEU A 8 2.46 8.58 -19.11
CA LEU A 8 1.08 8.11 -19.05
C LEU A 8 0.05 9.15 -19.53
N GLY A 9 0.49 10.37 -19.88
CA GLY A 9 -0.40 11.46 -20.28
C GLY A 9 -1.37 11.86 -19.16
N LEU A 10 -0.93 11.80 -17.91
CA LEU A 10 -1.75 12.12 -16.74
C LEU A 10 -1.76 13.62 -16.49
N GLU A 11 -2.92 14.17 -16.14
CA GLU A 11 -3.03 15.58 -15.78
C GLU A 11 -2.40 15.82 -14.39
N PRO A 12 -1.28 16.58 -14.28
CA PRO A 12 -0.51 16.66 -13.04
C PRO A 12 -1.30 17.18 -11.83
N GLY A 13 -2.28 18.06 -12.08
CA GLY A 13 -3.15 18.65 -11.06
C GLY A 13 -4.37 17.80 -10.69
N SER A 14 -4.64 16.69 -11.39
CA SER A 14 -5.75 15.79 -11.07
C SER A 14 -5.40 14.85 -9.91
N ILE A 15 -6.43 14.42 -9.17
CA ILE A 15 -6.26 13.56 -7.99
C ILE A 15 -5.83 12.15 -8.42
N ALA A 16 -4.73 11.69 -7.84
CA ALA A 16 -4.18 10.36 -8.04
C ALA A 16 -4.65 9.39 -6.94
N ILE A 17 -4.57 9.83 -5.69
CA ILE A 17 -4.93 9.02 -4.53
C ILE A 17 -5.66 9.85 -3.49
N VAL A 18 -6.71 9.29 -2.92
CA VAL A 18 -7.42 9.82 -1.74
C VAL A 18 -7.26 8.81 -0.61
N GLY A 19 -6.74 9.24 0.52
CA GLY A 19 -6.70 8.49 1.77
C GLY A 19 -7.71 9.03 2.78
N PRO A 20 -7.72 8.48 4.02
CA PRO A 20 -8.64 8.94 5.07
C PRO A 20 -8.45 10.41 5.43
N ASP A 21 -7.20 10.87 5.54
CA ASP A 21 -6.86 12.20 6.06
C ASP A 21 -6.24 13.13 5.03
N SER A 22 -5.85 12.61 3.86
CA SER A 22 -5.14 13.38 2.84
C SER A 22 -5.52 12.96 1.42
N ARG A 23 -5.18 13.81 0.44
CA ARG A 23 -5.32 13.52 -0.99
C ARG A 23 -4.08 14.02 -1.71
N LEU A 24 -3.61 13.25 -2.69
CA LEU A 24 -2.44 13.61 -3.50
C LEU A 24 -2.85 13.70 -4.97
N THR A 25 -2.36 14.75 -5.63
CA THR A 25 -2.41 14.84 -7.09
C THR A 25 -1.35 13.94 -7.72
N TRP A 26 -1.39 13.72 -9.03
CA TRP A 26 -0.33 12.99 -9.73
C TRP A 26 1.04 13.64 -9.53
N ALA A 27 1.13 14.98 -9.62
CA ALA A 27 2.38 15.71 -9.36
C ALA A 27 2.92 15.47 -7.93
N ALA A 28 2.03 15.41 -6.93
CA ALA A 28 2.44 15.13 -5.55
C ALA A 28 2.89 13.67 -5.38
N VAL A 29 2.21 12.71 -6.02
CA VAL A 29 2.65 11.30 -6.04
C VAL A 29 4.02 11.17 -6.66
N ASP A 30 4.29 11.82 -7.80
CA ASP A 30 5.61 11.78 -8.43
C ASP A 30 6.71 12.34 -7.54
N LEU A 31 6.49 13.53 -6.98
CA LEU A 31 7.44 14.15 -6.07
C LEU A 31 7.77 13.25 -4.87
N VAL A 32 6.75 12.68 -4.22
CA VAL A 32 6.92 11.81 -3.05
C VAL A 32 7.61 10.50 -3.42
N LEU A 33 7.23 9.87 -4.53
CA LEU A 33 7.86 8.63 -5.00
C LEU A 33 9.33 8.86 -5.35
N ASN A 34 9.66 9.90 -6.10
CA ASN A 34 11.05 10.21 -6.47
C ASN A 34 11.91 10.47 -5.23
N ARG A 35 11.43 11.32 -4.32
CA ARG A 35 12.14 11.64 -3.07
C ARG A 35 12.36 10.41 -2.20
N CYS A 36 11.30 9.67 -1.88
CA CYS A 36 11.40 8.51 -1.01
C CYS A 36 12.23 7.39 -1.64
N ALA A 37 12.11 7.17 -2.96
CA ALA A 37 12.93 6.18 -3.67
C ALA A 37 14.41 6.54 -3.65
N ASN A 38 14.76 7.80 -3.90
CA ASN A 38 16.15 8.26 -3.86
C ASN A 38 16.74 8.20 -2.44
N ALA A 39 15.96 8.52 -1.41
CA ALA A 39 16.38 8.32 -0.03
C ALA A 39 16.67 6.84 0.27
N LEU A 40 15.82 5.91 -0.20
CA LEU A 40 16.03 4.47 -0.07
C LEU A 40 17.21 3.93 -0.88
N LEU A 41 17.55 4.55 -2.02
CA LEU A 41 18.76 4.20 -2.79
C LEU A 41 20.04 4.60 -2.06
N GLN A 42 20.01 5.68 -1.29
CA GLN A 42 21.15 6.19 -0.52
C GLN A 42 21.29 5.50 0.85
N ALA A 43 20.19 5.01 1.42
CA ALA A 43 20.20 4.29 2.69
C ALA A 43 20.93 2.94 2.61
N ASP A 44 21.66 2.59 3.66
CA ASP A 44 22.20 1.24 3.82
C ASP A 44 21.09 0.30 4.29
N LEU A 45 20.47 -0.40 3.34
CA LEU A 45 19.41 -1.38 3.59
C LEU A 45 19.94 -2.81 3.76
N GLY A 46 21.26 -2.98 3.84
CA GLY A 46 21.92 -4.27 3.88
C GLY A 46 21.69 -5.13 2.62
N ALA A 47 22.18 -6.37 2.65
CA ALA A 47 22.10 -7.27 1.49
C ALA A 47 20.66 -7.70 1.13
N SER A 48 19.75 -7.72 2.11
CA SER A 48 18.34 -8.05 1.88
C SER A 48 17.53 -6.88 1.32
N ARG A 49 18.06 -5.64 1.43
CA ARG A 49 17.39 -4.39 1.06
C ARG A 49 15.94 -4.31 1.55
N ARG A 50 15.70 -4.46 2.86
CA ARG A 50 14.34 -4.53 3.42
C ARG A 50 13.96 -3.32 4.25
N VAL A 51 12.74 -2.86 4.01
CA VAL A 51 12.09 -1.79 4.77
C VAL A 51 10.73 -2.25 5.26
N ALA A 52 10.40 -1.99 6.51
CA ALA A 52 9.09 -2.30 7.05
C ALA A 52 8.16 -1.11 6.92
N VAL A 53 6.88 -1.38 6.70
CA VAL A 53 5.80 -0.39 6.80
C VAL A 53 4.83 -0.89 7.85
N PHE A 54 4.81 -0.21 8.99
CA PHE A 54 4.02 -0.55 10.17
C PHE A 54 3.07 0.61 10.45
N ALA A 55 1.93 0.63 9.77
CA ALA A 55 0.97 1.72 9.87
C ALA A 55 -0.45 1.31 9.42
N GLU A 56 -1.43 2.12 9.79
CA GLU A 56 -2.78 2.04 9.24
C GLU A 56 -2.84 2.53 7.77
N ASN A 57 -3.97 2.36 7.11
CA ASN A 57 -4.14 2.79 5.73
C ASN A 57 -4.08 4.32 5.59
N SER A 58 -3.11 4.82 4.82
CA SER A 58 -3.00 6.25 4.46
C SER A 58 -2.36 6.43 3.08
N CYS A 59 -2.31 7.66 2.57
CA CYS A 59 -1.55 7.95 1.34
C CYS A 59 -0.06 7.63 1.55
N GLU A 60 0.50 8.00 2.69
CA GLU A 60 1.90 7.79 3.06
C GLU A 60 2.24 6.30 3.15
N THR A 61 1.32 5.48 3.65
CA THR A 61 1.48 4.01 3.63
C THR A 61 1.60 3.47 2.21
N ALA A 62 0.74 3.95 1.30
CA ALA A 62 0.85 3.59 -0.12
C ALA A 62 2.19 4.07 -0.71
N MET A 63 2.57 5.33 -0.44
CA MET A 63 3.80 5.92 -0.94
C MET A 63 5.05 5.20 -0.44
N ALA A 64 5.14 4.84 0.85
CA ALA A 64 6.25 4.07 1.42
C ALA A 64 6.40 2.70 0.73
N HIS A 65 5.29 2.02 0.46
CA HIS A 65 5.33 0.74 -0.26
C HIS A 65 5.76 0.88 -1.72
N LEU A 66 5.21 1.87 -2.43
CA LEU A 66 5.49 2.08 -3.85
C LEU A 66 6.90 2.63 -4.06
N ALA A 67 7.35 3.59 -3.26
CA ALA A 67 8.72 4.10 -3.27
C ALA A 67 9.74 3.02 -2.98
N GLY A 68 9.40 2.04 -2.12
CA GLY A 68 10.19 0.83 -1.91
C GLY A 68 10.54 0.10 -3.21
N LEU A 69 9.60 0.00 -4.15
CA LEU A 69 9.85 -0.65 -5.45
C LEU A 69 10.89 0.11 -6.27
N PHE A 70 10.76 1.43 -6.35
CA PHE A 70 11.68 2.32 -7.08
C PHE A 70 13.05 2.43 -6.40
N GLY A 71 13.08 2.33 -5.07
CA GLY A 71 14.30 2.29 -4.27
C GLY A 71 14.99 0.93 -4.24
N GLY A 72 14.48 -0.07 -4.97
CA GLY A 72 15.03 -1.42 -4.99
C GLY A 72 14.98 -2.10 -3.63
N ALA A 73 13.93 -1.81 -2.85
CA ALA A 73 13.70 -2.34 -1.52
C ALA A 73 12.53 -3.33 -1.51
N SER A 74 12.73 -4.47 -0.83
CA SER A 74 11.66 -5.41 -0.52
C SER A 74 10.90 -4.88 0.70
N THR A 75 9.66 -4.44 0.48
CA THR A 75 8.86 -3.90 1.59
C THR A 75 8.26 -5.03 2.42
N VAL A 76 8.21 -4.82 3.73
CA VAL A 76 7.66 -5.74 4.74
C VAL A 76 6.42 -5.07 5.34
N PRO A 77 5.21 -5.37 4.83
CA PRO A 77 3.99 -4.82 5.40
C PRO A 77 3.71 -5.49 6.75
N VAL A 78 3.61 -4.69 7.83
CA VAL A 78 3.45 -5.17 9.20
C VAL A 78 2.05 -4.84 9.70
N ASN A 79 1.38 -5.82 10.30
CA ASN A 79 0.06 -5.63 10.88
C ASN A 79 0.11 -4.61 12.02
N PHE A 80 -0.57 -3.47 11.85
CA PHE A 80 -0.60 -2.36 12.81
C PHE A 80 -1.21 -2.70 14.18
N HIS A 81 -1.81 -3.88 14.35
CA HIS A 81 -2.28 -4.36 15.66
C HIS A 81 -1.19 -5.06 16.49
N LEU A 82 -0.03 -5.36 15.93
CA LEU A 82 1.02 -6.10 16.63
C LEU A 82 1.66 -5.27 17.74
N THR A 83 2.08 -5.95 18.80
CA THR A 83 2.89 -5.38 19.87
C THR A 83 4.31 -5.07 19.38
N SER A 84 5.01 -4.17 20.05
CA SER A 84 6.42 -3.85 19.75
C SER A 84 7.31 -5.10 19.74
N SER A 85 7.08 -6.06 20.64
CA SER A 85 7.83 -7.32 20.70
C SER A 85 7.61 -8.24 19.47
N GLU A 86 6.37 -8.32 18.97
CA GLU A 86 6.02 -9.08 17.77
C GLU A 86 6.58 -8.40 16.51
N VAL A 87 6.52 -7.07 16.46
CA VAL A 87 7.14 -6.28 15.39
C VAL A 87 8.65 -6.46 15.41
N ALA A 88 9.30 -6.38 16.57
CA ALA A 88 10.75 -6.58 16.69
C ALA A 88 11.20 -7.98 16.25
N TYR A 89 10.37 -9.01 16.44
CA TYR A 89 10.62 -10.32 15.86
C TYR A 89 10.62 -10.26 14.32
N ILE A 90 9.57 -9.65 13.73
CA ILE A 90 9.45 -9.50 12.28
C ILE A 90 10.64 -8.73 11.70
N LEU A 91 11.03 -7.61 12.32
CA LEU A 91 12.14 -6.77 11.86
C LEU A 91 13.47 -7.54 11.84
N ARG A 92 13.74 -8.35 12.87
CA ARG A 92 14.95 -9.20 12.93
C ARG A 92 14.94 -10.32 11.90
N ASP A 93 13.82 -11.04 11.79
CA ASP A 93 13.70 -12.15 10.83
C ASP A 93 13.76 -11.64 9.39
N SER A 94 13.18 -10.46 9.12
CA SER A 94 13.28 -9.82 7.81
C SER A 94 14.64 -9.16 7.59
N ARG A 95 15.43 -8.84 8.62
CA ARG A 95 16.63 -8.00 8.47
C ARG A 95 16.26 -6.64 7.86
N THR A 96 15.24 -6.01 8.45
CA THR A 96 14.81 -4.68 8.08
C THR A 96 15.77 -3.63 8.63
N GLU A 97 16.13 -2.63 7.83
CA GLU A 97 17.02 -1.53 8.25
C GLU A 97 16.28 -0.19 8.45
N VAL A 98 15.10 -0.04 7.84
CA VAL A 98 14.24 1.16 7.97
C VAL A 98 12.81 0.75 8.27
N VAL A 99 12.19 1.39 9.26
CA VAL A 99 10.76 1.22 9.59
C VAL A 99 10.02 2.51 9.29
N PHE A 100 9.05 2.45 8.38
CA PHE A 100 8.06 3.49 8.16
C PHE A 100 6.86 3.27 9.09
N ALA A 101 6.43 4.29 9.82
CA ALA A 101 5.36 4.21 10.79
C ALA A 101 4.34 5.35 10.66
N GLY A 102 3.07 5.03 10.95
CA GLY A 102 2.02 6.03 11.09
C GLY A 102 1.87 6.53 12.54
N PRO A 103 1.03 7.56 12.75
CA PRO A 103 0.84 8.20 14.06
C PRO A 103 0.36 7.21 15.15
N GLU A 104 -0.41 6.19 14.80
CA GLU A 104 -0.94 5.16 15.71
C GLU A 104 0.10 4.09 16.10
N THR A 105 1.23 4.09 15.42
CA THR A 105 2.22 3.00 15.44
C THR A 105 3.62 3.46 15.80
N VAL A 106 3.92 4.76 15.72
CA VAL A 106 5.27 5.30 15.86
C VAL A 106 5.94 4.95 17.19
N GLU A 107 5.23 5.06 18.33
CA GLU A 107 5.80 4.70 19.64
C GLU A 107 6.22 3.22 19.69
N ARG A 108 5.36 2.34 19.18
CA ARG A 108 5.63 0.90 19.09
C ARG A 108 6.72 0.59 18.06
N ALA A 109 6.81 1.37 16.99
CA ALA A 109 7.85 1.24 15.97
C ALA A 109 9.23 1.57 16.55
N VAL A 110 9.34 2.66 17.32
CA VAL A 110 10.58 3.05 18.00
C VAL A 110 11.00 1.98 19.02
N GLU A 111 10.08 1.51 19.85
CA GLU A 111 10.38 0.42 20.79
C GLU A 111 10.82 -0.86 20.05
N ALA A 112 10.10 -1.25 19.00
CA ALA A 112 10.42 -2.43 18.21
C ALA A 112 11.78 -2.31 17.51
N ALA A 113 12.11 -1.13 16.97
CA ALA A 113 13.38 -0.84 16.33
C ALA A 113 14.54 -0.95 17.35
N GLY A 114 14.35 -0.43 18.57
CA GLY A 114 15.33 -0.60 19.65
C GLY A 114 15.57 -2.06 20.03
N LEU A 115 14.50 -2.87 20.12
CA LEU A 115 14.59 -4.30 20.41
C LEU A 115 15.20 -5.13 19.27
N ALA A 116 15.07 -4.65 18.04
CA ALA A 116 15.54 -5.31 16.82
C ALA A 116 16.88 -4.78 16.30
N GLU A 117 17.44 -3.75 16.95
CA GLU A 117 18.65 -3.02 16.53
C GLU A 117 18.52 -2.40 15.13
N VAL A 118 17.33 -1.89 14.79
CA VAL A 118 17.06 -1.21 13.50
C VAL A 118 17.46 0.25 13.59
N SER A 119 18.23 0.71 12.60
CA SER A 119 18.91 2.00 12.63
C SER A 119 18.00 3.21 12.41
N THR A 120 16.88 3.05 11.71
CA THR A 120 16.06 4.18 11.29
C THR A 120 14.56 3.89 11.42
N VAL A 121 13.87 4.78 12.11
CA VAL A 121 12.41 4.87 12.11
C VAL A 121 12.02 6.20 11.48
N VAL A 122 11.11 6.15 10.50
CA VAL A 122 10.55 7.32 9.82
C VAL A 122 9.05 7.33 10.09
N ALA A 123 8.50 8.47 10.51
CA ALA A 123 7.08 8.56 10.82
C ALA A 123 6.40 9.78 10.20
N TRP A 124 5.17 9.60 9.71
CA TRP A 124 4.35 10.70 9.21
C TRP A 124 3.30 11.14 10.23
N GLY A 125 2.70 12.29 9.96
CA GLY A 125 1.83 13.01 10.89
C GLY A 125 2.65 13.87 11.87
N ASP A 126 1.97 14.77 12.58
CA ASP A 126 2.57 15.66 13.59
C ASP A 126 2.95 14.86 14.85
N CYS A 127 3.94 13.97 14.72
CA CYS A 127 4.40 13.11 15.79
C CYS A 127 5.82 13.49 16.22
N GLU A 128 5.94 14.25 17.31
CA GLU A 128 7.22 14.55 17.96
C GLU A 128 7.70 13.34 18.81
N THR A 129 7.81 12.17 18.19
CA THR A 129 8.27 10.96 18.90
C THR A 129 9.80 10.89 18.87
N SER A 130 10.43 10.94 20.05
CA SER A 130 11.88 10.78 20.16
C SER A 130 12.32 9.44 19.59
N GLY A 131 13.35 9.45 18.74
CA GLY A 131 13.87 8.25 18.08
C GLY A 131 13.23 7.95 16.72
N ALA A 132 12.34 8.81 16.21
CA ALA A 132 11.85 8.77 14.84
C ALA A 132 12.26 10.05 14.08
N LEU A 133 12.62 9.90 12.81
CA LEU A 133 12.75 10.98 11.84
C LEU A 133 11.35 11.30 11.27
N SER A 134 11.05 12.57 11.00
CA SER A 134 9.79 12.89 10.34
C SER A 134 9.80 12.44 8.87
N TRP A 135 8.62 12.15 8.34
CA TRP A 135 8.43 11.77 6.94
C TRP A 135 8.91 12.86 5.99
N ASP A 136 8.65 14.13 6.30
CA ASP A 136 9.08 15.25 5.47
C ASP A 136 10.61 15.38 5.46
N GLU A 137 11.29 15.26 6.61
CA GLU A 137 12.76 15.25 6.65
C GLU A 137 13.34 14.06 5.85
N TRP A 138 12.70 12.89 5.91
CA TRP A 138 13.08 11.74 5.08
C TRP A 138 12.95 12.04 3.59
N LEU A 139 11.83 12.63 3.16
CA LEU A 139 11.63 13.03 1.77
C LEU A 139 12.62 14.11 1.31
N GLU A 140 12.95 15.07 2.18
CA GLU A 140 13.92 16.12 1.87
C GLU A 140 15.34 15.59 1.68
N SER A 141 15.68 14.46 2.34
CA SER A 141 16.97 13.79 2.15
C SER A 141 17.15 13.18 0.75
N GLY A 142 16.04 12.86 0.07
CA GLY A 142 16.04 12.32 -1.28
C GLY A 142 15.94 13.41 -2.35
N SER A 143 16.56 13.18 -3.51
CA SER A 143 16.36 14.04 -4.70
C SER A 143 14.93 13.89 -5.24
N ASP A 144 14.36 14.98 -5.76
CA ASP A 144 13.11 14.97 -6.53
C ASP A 144 13.31 14.56 -8.00
N SER A 145 14.55 14.38 -8.45
CA SER A 145 14.84 13.87 -9.78
C SER A 145 14.41 12.40 -9.90
N PRO A 146 13.95 11.96 -11.08
CA PRO A 146 13.77 10.56 -11.40
C PRO A 146 14.85 9.60 -10.86
N PRO A 147 14.50 8.58 -10.04
CA PRO A 147 15.45 7.54 -9.68
C PRO A 147 15.86 6.72 -10.92
N PRO A 148 16.99 5.98 -10.92
CA PRO A 148 17.37 5.13 -12.05
C PRO A 148 16.27 4.12 -12.40
N ASP A 149 16.06 3.85 -13.68
CA ASP A 149 15.02 2.95 -14.17
C ASP A 149 15.49 1.50 -14.38
N ASP A 150 16.79 1.25 -14.17
CA ASP A 150 17.44 -0.07 -14.18
C ASP A 150 17.47 -0.74 -12.80
N VAL A 151 16.94 -0.07 -11.77
CA VAL A 151 16.77 -0.64 -10.43
C VAL A 151 15.90 -1.88 -10.49
N ARG A 152 16.36 -2.98 -9.87
CA ARG A 152 15.59 -4.22 -9.82
C ARG A 152 14.45 -4.11 -8.80
N PRO A 153 13.18 -4.35 -9.21
CA PRO A 153 12.05 -4.38 -8.28
C PRO A 153 12.12 -5.64 -7.41
N LEU A 154 11.88 -5.50 -6.11
CA LEU A 154 11.85 -6.64 -5.18
C LEU A 154 10.42 -6.94 -4.72
N PRO A 155 10.02 -8.23 -4.64
CA PRO A 155 8.71 -8.60 -4.11
C PRO A 155 8.62 -8.25 -2.62
N ASN A 156 7.39 -7.98 -2.16
CA ASN A 156 7.15 -7.76 -0.73
C ASN A 156 7.38 -9.04 0.05
N MET A 157 7.91 -8.93 1.27
CA MET A 157 8.00 -10.05 2.22
C MET A 157 6.81 -9.97 3.20
N LEU A 158 5.93 -10.96 3.11
CA LEU A 158 4.68 -11.02 3.85
C LEU A 158 4.82 -11.98 5.03
N TYR A 159 4.35 -11.58 6.20
CA TYR A 159 4.31 -12.44 7.38
C TYR A 159 2.92 -13.02 7.59
N THR A 160 2.88 -14.32 7.87
CA THR A 160 1.66 -15.02 8.27
C THR A 160 1.87 -15.65 9.63
N SER A 161 0.82 -15.75 10.45
CA SER A 161 0.89 -16.28 11.82
C SER A 161 1.48 -17.69 11.91
N GLY A 162 1.45 -18.46 10.81
CA GLY A 162 2.00 -19.81 10.74
C GLY A 162 1.26 -20.81 11.66
N THR A 163 1.41 -22.11 11.41
CA THR A 163 0.83 -23.15 12.27
C THR A 163 1.58 -23.34 13.59
N THR A 164 2.79 -22.79 13.69
CA THR A 164 3.73 -22.96 14.80
C THR A 164 3.67 -21.83 15.82
N GLY A 165 2.76 -20.85 15.67
CA GLY A 165 2.61 -19.69 16.55
C GLY A 165 3.64 -18.56 16.31
N VAL A 166 4.76 -18.88 15.68
CA VAL A 166 5.78 -17.92 15.25
C VAL A 166 5.51 -17.48 13.80
N PRO A 167 5.40 -16.16 13.53
CA PRO A 167 5.17 -15.67 12.19
C PRO A 167 6.27 -16.10 11.20
N LYS A 168 5.86 -16.48 9.98
CA LYS A 168 6.77 -16.88 8.91
C LYS A 168 6.70 -15.87 7.76
N GLY A 169 7.85 -15.33 7.39
CA GLY A 169 8.00 -14.48 6.22
C GLY A 169 8.00 -15.30 4.92
N THR A 170 7.32 -14.80 3.90
CA THR A 170 7.31 -15.39 2.55
C THR A 170 7.27 -14.27 1.52
N GLU A 171 8.12 -14.36 0.52
CA GLU A 171 8.09 -13.41 -0.60
C GLU A 171 6.80 -13.57 -1.40
N LEU A 172 6.28 -12.44 -1.88
CA LEU A 172 5.12 -12.45 -2.76
C LEU A 172 5.43 -13.34 -3.99
N PRO A 173 4.60 -14.35 -4.28
CA PRO A 173 4.89 -15.29 -5.34
C PRO A 173 4.87 -14.59 -6.71
N PRO A 174 5.61 -15.12 -7.70
CA PRO A 174 5.68 -14.53 -9.04
C PRO A 174 4.32 -14.40 -9.74
N THR A 175 3.32 -15.18 -9.34
CA THR A 175 1.95 -15.08 -9.87
C THR A 175 1.19 -13.83 -9.41
N MET A 176 1.67 -13.16 -8.35
CA MET A 176 1.07 -11.95 -7.77
C MET A 176 1.99 -10.74 -7.82
N PHE A 177 3.25 -10.92 -8.25
CA PHE A 177 4.22 -9.86 -8.44
C PHE A 177 4.48 -9.67 -9.94
N ALA A 178 4.38 -8.44 -10.44
CA ALA A 178 4.55 -8.17 -11.87
C ALA A 178 5.96 -8.52 -12.40
N GLY A 179 6.96 -8.69 -11.53
CA GLY A 179 8.30 -9.13 -11.92
C GLY A 179 9.08 -8.06 -12.68
N GLY A 180 9.91 -8.47 -13.62
CA GLY A 180 10.84 -7.58 -14.34
C GLY A 180 12.24 -7.57 -13.73
N SER A 181 13.25 -7.43 -14.59
CA SER A 181 14.65 -7.28 -14.20
C SER A 181 14.98 -5.85 -13.79
N THR A 182 14.19 -4.89 -14.29
CA THR A 182 14.28 -3.46 -14.04
C THR A 182 12.91 -2.90 -13.68
N ILE A 183 12.86 -1.73 -13.05
CA ILE A 183 11.60 -1.09 -12.69
C ILE A 183 10.85 -0.64 -13.94
N ARG A 184 11.54 -0.33 -15.05
CA ARG A 184 10.92 -0.11 -16.36
C ARG A 184 10.09 -1.31 -16.81
N GLU A 185 10.68 -2.51 -16.85
CA GLU A 185 9.97 -3.75 -17.19
C GLU A 185 8.83 -4.04 -16.20
N HIS A 186 9.03 -3.74 -14.91
CA HIS A 186 7.99 -3.89 -13.90
C HIS A 186 6.74 -3.07 -14.24
N LEU A 187 6.92 -1.80 -14.60
CA LEU A 187 5.81 -0.89 -14.91
C LEU A 187 5.05 -1.34 -16.16
N GLU A 188 5.76 -1.81 -17.19
CA GLU A 188 5.15 -2.41 -18.38
C GLU A 188 4.26 -3.61 -17.97
N ASN A 189 4.76 -4.51 -17.12
CA ASN A 189 3.99 -5.66 -16.65
C ASN A 189 2.80 -5.26 -15.74
N VAL A 190 2.96 -4.22 -14.92
CA VAL A 190 1.86 -3.68 -14.08
C VAL A 190 0.74 -3.13 -14.97
N ARG A 191 1.08 -2.45 -16.07
CA ARG A 191 0.10 -1.92 -17.04
C ARG A 191 -0.68 -3.02 -17.76
N GLU A 192 -0.14 -4.24 -17.86
CA GLU A 192 -0.84 -5.39 -18.44
C GLU A 192 -1.81 -6.08 -17.47
N ASN A 193 -1.81 -5.69 -16.20
CA ASN A 193 -2.77 -6.19 -15.23
C ASN A 193 -4.21 -5.75 -15.59
N ARG A 194 -5.20 -6.63 -15.41
CA ARG A 194 -6.60 -6.29 -15.71
C ARG A 194 -7.10 -5.05 -14.94
N PHE A 195 -6.64 -4.84 -13.71
CA PHE A 195 -7.03 -3.68 -12.89
C PHE A 195 -6.50 -2.38 -13.49
N ALA A 196 -5.35 -2.41 -14.19
CA ALA A 196 -4.79 -1.26 -14.88
C ALA A 196 -5.62 -0.82 -16.10
N LYS A 197 -6.56 -1.65 -16.57
CA LYS A 197 -7.45 -1.34 -17.71
C LYS A 197 -8.84 -0.85 -17.26
N LEU A 198 -9.01 -0.58 -15.98
CA LEU A 198 -10.24 -0.06 -15.37
C LEU A 198 -10.00 1.35 -14.81
N GLY A 199 -11.10 2.05 -14.49
CA GLY A 199 -11.07 3.32 -13.77
C GLY A 199 -10.75 3.15 -12.29
N THR A 200 -11.13 4.15 -11.49
CA THR A 200 -10.77 4.30 -10.08
C THR A 200 -10.85 2.99 -9.28
N HIS A 201 -9.77 2.66 -8.57
CA HIS A 201 -9.67 1.49 -7.72
C HIS A 201 -9.94 1.84 -6.25
N LEU A 202 -10.77 1.05 -5.57
CA LEU A 202 -11.02 1.20 -4.13
C LEU A 202 -10.25 0.15 -3.33
N VAL A 203 -9.28 0.62 -2.54
CA VAL A 203 -8.52 -0.15 -1.55
C VAL A 203 -9.30 -0.16 -0.23
N LEU A 204 -10.06 -1.24 -0.04
CA LEU A 204 -11.03 -1.36 1.06
C LEU A 204 -10.47 -2.06 2.31
N GLY A 205 -9.38 -2.83 2.15
CA GLY A 205 -8.78 -3.61 3.23
C GLY A 205 -7.43 -3.04 3.68
N PRO A 206 -6.90 -3.53 4.82
CA PRO A 206 -5.59 -3.11 5.29
C PRO A 206 -4.47 -3.42 4.28
N MET A 207 -3.64 -2.44 3.99
CA MET A 207 -2.50 -2.56 3.06
C MET A 207 -1.35 -3.42 3.62
N TYR A 208 -1.40 -3.85 4.89
CA TYR A 208 -0.50 -4.91 5.36
C TYR A 208 -0.87 -6.31 4.81
N HIS A 209 -2.04 -6.47 4.20
CA HIS A 209 -2.44 -7.68 3.51
C HIS A 209 -2.13 -7.64 2.02
N THR A 210 -1.82 -8.81 1.46
CA THR A 210 -1.47 -8.98 0.03
C THR A 210 -2.50 -8.41 -0.93
N GLY A 211 -3.79 -8.68 -0.72
CA GLY A 211 -4.85 -8.29 -1.65
C GLY A 211 -4.96 -6.77 -1.84
N PRO A 212 -5.25 -6.01 -0.77
CA PRO A 212 -5.33 -4.54 -0.84
C PRO A 212 -4.03 -3.91 -1.34
N LEU A 213 -2.86 -4.39 -0.89
CA LEU A 213 -1.57 -3.87 -1.33
C LEU A 213 -1.28 -4.12 -2.82
N SER A 214 -1.66 -5.29 -3.34
CA SER A 214 -1.56 -5.59 -4.77
C SER A 214 -2.50 -4.70 -5.60
N GLY A 215 -3.71 -4.42 -5.11
CA GLY A 215 -4.64 -3.48 -5.76
C GLY A 215 -4.09 -2.05 -5.79
N MET A 216 -3.42 -1.63 -4.71
CA MET A 216 -2.77 -0.32 -4.62
C MET A 216 -1.73 -0.08 -5.72
N ARG A 217 -1.06 -1.14 -6.23
CA ARG A 217 -0.07 -1.01 -7.31
C ARG A 217 -0.66 -0.54 -8.64
N SER A 218 -1.97 -0.57 -8.82
CA SER A 218 -2.63 0.00 -10.01
C SER A 218 -2.38 1.50 -10.16
N LEU A 219 -2.04 2.21 -9.08
CA LEU A 219 -1.59 3.60 -9.15
C LEU A 219 -0.38 3.78 -10.07
N LEU A 220 0.54 2.81 -10.13
CA LEU A 220 1.70 2.85 -11.02
C LEU A 220 1.34 2.66 -12.51
N ALA A 221 0.11 2.25 -12.81
CA ALA A 221 -0.43 2.22 -14.17
C ALA A 221 -1.27 3.45 -14.51
N GLY A 222 -1.29 4.47 -13.66
CA GLY A 222 -2.10 5.68 -13.87
C GLY A 222 -3.57 5.53 -13.47
N VAL A 223 -3.91 4.49 -12.69
CA VAL A 223 -5.28 4.30 -12.19
C VAL A 223 -5.46 5.06 -10.87
N PRO A 224 -6.37 6.03 -10.78
CA PRO A 224 -6.66 6.72 -9.52
C PRO A 224 -7.12 5.74 -8.46
N SER A 225 -6.79 6.01 -7.20
CA SER A 225 -7.08 5.10 -6.09
C SER A 225 -7.74 5.81 -4.92
N ILE A 226 -8.66 5.11 -4.26
CA ILE A 226 -9.27 5.55 -3.01
C ILE A 226 -8.93 4.52 -1.94
N VAL A 227 -8.30 4.97 -0.88
CA VAL A 227 -7.91 4.16 0.26
C VAL A 227 -8.83 4.52 1.42
N THR A 228 -9.54 3.53 1.94
CA THR A 228 -10.36 3.72 3.14
C THR A 228 -9.64 3.17 4.37
N GLY A 229 -9.96 3.73 5.52
CA GLY A 229 -9.52 3.23 6.82
C GLY A 229 -10.32 1.99 7.22
N ARG A 230 -11.03 2.08 8.35
CA ARG A 230 -11.90 0.98 8.80
C ARG A 230 -13.09 0.79 7.85
N PHE A 231 -13.37 -0.48 7.51
CA PHE A 231 -14.52 -0.82 6.66
C PHE A 231 -15.88 -0.48 7.33
N ASP A 232 -16.64 0.35 6.62
CA ASP A 232 -18.06 0.62 6.84
C ASP A 232 -18.84 0.40 5.54
N ALA A 233 -20.00 -0.26 5.63
CA ALA A 233 -20.72 -0.75 4.46
C ALA A 233 -21.45 0.38 3.70
N GLU A 234 -22.10 1.29 4.42
CA GLU A 234 -22.82 2.40 3.78
C GLU A 234 -21.83 3.40 3.20
N GLU A 235 -20.76 3.71 3.95
CA GLU A 235 -19.66 4.53 3.48
C GLU A 235 -19.00 3.95 2.22
N THR A 236 -18.87 2.62 2.13
CA THR A 236 -18.36 1.96 0.92
C THR A 236 -19.25 2.24 -0.30
N LEU A 237 -20.57 2.14 -0.15
CA LEU A 237 -21.51 2.46 -1.24
C LEU A 237 -21.42 3.93 -1.64
N ARG A 238 -21.32 4.83 -0.65
CA ARG A 238 -21.15 6.25 -0.87
C ARG A 238 -19.87 6.56 -1.65
N VAL A 239 -18.73 6.00 -1.22
CA VAL A 239 -17.44 6.17 -1.90
C VAL A 239 -17.49 5.67 -3.34
N ILE A 240 -18.12 4.50 -3.58
CA ILE A 240 -18.29 3.97 -4.93
C ILE A 240 -19.09 4.94 -5.81
N SER A 241 -20.21 5.44 -5.29
CA SER A 241 -21.10 6.36 -6.01
C SER A 241 -20.44 7.71 -6.28
N ASP A 242 -19.86 8.34 -5.26
CA ASP A 242 -19.28 9.69 -5.36
C ASP A 242 -18.06 9.75 -6.29
N ASN A 243 -17.34 8.64 -6.43
CA ASN A 243 -16.06 8.61 -7.15
C ASN A 243 -16.06 7.69 -8.38
N GLN A 244 -17.21 7.13 -8.74
CA GLN A 244 -17.37 6.25 -9.90
C GLN A 244 -16.32 5.12 -9.90
N VAL A 245 -16.18 4.45 -8.75
CA VAL A 245 -15.22 3.35 -8.57
C VAL A 245 -15.55 2.22 -9.54
N GLU A 246 -14.57 1.80 -10.35
CA GLU A 246 -14.77 0.70 -11.29
C GLU A 246 -14.30 -0.64 -10.76
N SER A 247 -13.38 -0.64 -9.78
CA SER A 247 -12.83 -1.89 -9.26
C SER A 247 -12.48 -1.86 -7.79
N THR A 248 -12.58 -3.02 -7.14
CA THR A 248 -12.17 -3.19 -5.75
C THR A 248 -11.88 -4.66 -5.43
N LEU A 249 -11.18 -4.88 -4.32
CA LEU A 249 -10.98 -6.20 -3.73
C LEU A 249 -11.64 -6.24 -2.36
N MET A 250 -12.42 -7.30 -2.13
CA MET A 250 -13.18 -7.51 -0.91
C MET A 250 -12.91 -8.89 -0.31
N VAL A 251 -13.30 -9.06 0.95
CA VAL A 251 -13.43 -10.37 1.60
C VAL A 251 -14.91 -10.71 1.75
N PRO A 252 -15.30 -11.99 1.90
CA PRO A 252 -16.71 -12.38 1.99
C PRO A 252 -17.50 -11.67 3.10
N THR A 253 -16.84 -11.26 4.18
CA THR A 253 -17.49 -10.49 5.26
C THR A 253 -17.89 -9.08 4.81
N HIS A 254 -17.20 -8.45 3.86
CA HIS A 254 -17.64 -7.18 3.27
C HIS A 254 -18.95 -7.37 2.50
N PHE A 255 -19.07 -8.47 1.74
CA PHE A 255 -20.28 -8.79 0.97
C PHE A 255 -21.49 -8.95 1.89
N VAL A 256 -21.34 -9.75 2.95
CA VAL A 256 -22.41 -9.95 3.92
C VAL A 256 -22.84 -8.61 4.53
N ARG A 257 -21.89 -7.78 4.97
CA ARG A 257 -22.21 -6.47 5.55
C ARG A 257 -22.88 -5.50 4.57
N LEU A 258 -22.56 -5.57 3.27
CA LEU A 258 -23.22 -4.79 2.22
C LEU A 258 -24.64 -5.30 1.95
N ILE A 259 -24.84 -6.62 1.89
CA ILE A 259 -26.15 -7.26 1.70
C ILE A 259 -27.09 -6.98 2.87
N ASP A 260 -26.55 -6.96 4.09
CA ASP A 260 -27.31 -6.71 5.33
C ASP A 260 -27.81 -5.26 5.45
N LEU A 261 -27.33 -4.34 4.60
CA LEU A 261 -27.90 -3.00 4.51
C LEU A 261 -29.35 -3.06 3.99
N SER A 262 -30.22 -2.26 4.61
CA SER A 262 -31.60 -2.13 4.15
C SER A 262 -31.66 -1.71 2.68
N SER A 263 -32.69 -2.15 1.94
CA SER A 263 -32.88 -1.74 0.54
C SER A 263 -32.92 -0.22 0.39
N LYS A 264 -33.55 0.48 1.35
CA LYS A 264 -33.58 1.94 1.40
C LYS A 264 -32.19 2.58 1.40
N ILE A 265 -31.20 1.99 2.07
CA ILE A 265 -29.82 2.50 2.05
C ILE A 265 -29.17 2.17 0.72
N ARG A 266 -29.27 0.92 0.27
CA ARG A 266 -28.63 0.46 -0.97
C ARG A 266 -29.10 1.24 -2.21
N GLU A 267 -30.38 1.59 -2.27
CA GLU A 267 -31.00 2.34 -3.38
C GLU A 267 -30.61 3.83 -3.40
N GLN A 268 -29.93 4.36 -2.37
CA GLN A 268 -29.48 5.76 -2.35
C GLN A 268 -28.19 6.00 -3.15
N TYR A 269 -27.42 4.95 -3.43
CA TYR A 269 -26.08 5.05 -4.02
C TYR A 269 -26.04 4.37 -5.39
N ASP A 270 -25.56 5.08 -6.40
CA ASP A 270 -25.35 4.50 -7.72
C ASP A 270 -24.01 3.77 -7.76
N VAL A 271 -24.07 2.44 -7.75
CA VAL A 271 -22.89 1.57 -7.83
C VAL A 271 -22.69 0.95 -9.21
N SER A 272 -23.40 1.45 -10.23
CA SER A 272 -23.35 0.91 -11.61
C SER A 272 -22.00 1.10 -12.31
N SER A 273 -21.13 1.96 -11.77
CA SER A 273 -19.74 2.14 -12.18
C SER A 273 -18.86 0.91 -11.93
N ILE A 274 -19.21 0.05 -10.96
CA ILE A 274 -18.42 -1.13 -10.62
C ILE A 274 -18.44 -2.12 -11.80
N ARG A 275 -17.24 -2.38 -12.34
CA ARG A 275 -17.03 -3.37 -13.41
C ARG A 275 -16.36 -4.64 -12.90
N LEU A 276 -15.69 -4.55 -11.75
CA LEU A 276 -14.90 -5.66 -11.23
C LEU A 276 -14.79 -5.68 -9.70
N VAL A 277 -15.26 -6.78 -9.11
CA VAL A 277 -15.00 -7.09 -7.71
C VAL A 277 -14.20 -8.40 -7.63
N VAL A 278 -13.01 -8.35 -7.02
CA VAL A 278 -12.28 -9.56 -6.63
C VAL A 278 -12.64 -9.90 -5.20
N HIS A 279 -12.86 -11.20 -4.92
CA HIS A 279 -12.94 -11.68 -3.54
C HIS A 279 -11.78 -12.62 -3.23
N THR A 280 -11.22 -12.51 -2.03
CA THR A 280 -10.13 -13.37 -1.53
C THR A 280 -10.23 -13.54 0.00
N GLY A 281 -9.22 -14.15 0.62
CA GLY A 281 -9.08 -14.27 2.07
C GLY A 281 -9.85 -15.44 2.70
N SER A 282 -11.00 -15.81 2.15
CA SER A 282 -11.74 -17.00 2.60
C SER A 282 -12.72 -17.52 1.55
N LYS A 283 -13.30 -18.70 1.80
CA LYS A 283 -14.36 -19.27 0.96
C LYS A 283 -15.59 -18.36 1.01
N CYS A 284 -16.09 -17.96 -0.14
CA CYS A 284 -17.31 -17.17 -0.27
C CYS A 284 -18.49 -18.10 -0.66
N PRO A 285 -19.56 -18.17 0.15
CA PRO A 285 -20.73 -18.97 -0.18
C PRO A 285 -21.40 -18.53 -1.50
N ILE A 286 -21.95 -19.47 -2.26
CA ILE A 286 -22.51 -19.19 -3.60
C ILE A 286 -23.71 -18.25 -3.50
N GLU A 287 -24.52 -18.41 -2.47
CA GLU A 287 -25.67 -17.56 -2.15
C GLU A 287 -25.26 -16.11 -1.86
N VAL A 288 -24.15 -15.90 -1.14
CA VAL A 288 -23.60 -14.55 -0.91
C VAL A 288 -23.13 -13.94 -2.23
N LYS A 289 -22.48 -14.72 -3.10
CA LYS A 289 -22.05 -14.23 -4.43
C LYS A 289 -23.21 -13.90 -5.37
N ARG A 290 -24.36 -14.56 -5.23
CA ARG A 290 -25.55 -14.31 -6.05
C ARG A 290 -26.35 -13.10 -5.56
N ALA A 291 -26.23 -12.78 -4.27
CA ALA A 291 -26.91 -11.65 -3.65
C ALA A 291 -26.14 -10.33 -3.76
N MET A 292 -24.80 -10.41 -3.92
CA MET A 292 -23.95 -9.30 -4.39
C MET A 292 -24.15 -9.07 -5.88
#